data_AF-Q5ZFQ6-F1
#
_entry.id   AF-Q5ZFQ6-F1
#
_cell.length_a   1.000
_cell.length_b   1.000
_cell.length_c   1.000
_cell.angle_alpha   90.00
_cell.angle_beta   90.00
_cell.angle_gamma   90.00
#
_symmetry.space_group_name_H-M   'P 1'
#
loop_
_entity.id
_entity.type
_entity.pdbx_description
1 polymer ?
#
loop_
_entity_poly.entity_id
_entity_poly.type
_entity_poly.pdbx_seq_one_letter_code
_entity_poly.pdbx_strand_id
1 'polypeptide(L)'
;MPDYFADYNTTVHFITEEELKLNHAGLPHGGFVIRSGNTQGGAKQVMEFNLNLESNAEFTSSVLVAYSRAIYKLSKEGKKGAVTVLDIPFSYLSPKTPEELRKELL
;
A
#
# COMPACT_ATOMS: atom_id res chain seq x y z
N MET A 1 8.92 -23.87 13.54
CA MET A 1 8.20 -22.87 14.36
C MET A 1 6.79 -22.76 13.79
N PRO A 2 5.75 -23.17 14.53
CA PRO A 2 4.35 -23.02 14.09
C PRO A 2 4.04 -21.58 13.69
N ASP A 3 3.12 -21.37 12.74
CA ASP A 3 2.65 -20.07 12.22
C ASP A 3 3.71 -19.17 11.52
N TYR A 4 5.01 -19.43 11.71
CA TYR A 4 6.10 -18.67 11.08
C TYR A 4 6.77 -19.44 9.93
N PHE A 5 7.19 -20.69 10.17
CA PHE A 5 8.00 -21.46 9.21
C PHE A 5 7.46 -22.84 8.88
N ALA A 6 6.59 -23.42 9.72
CA ALA A 6 6.18 -24.82 9.61
C ALA A 6 5.44 -25.14 8.30
N ASP A 7 4.70 -24.18 7.76
CA ASP A 7 3.86 -24.34 6.56
C ASP A 7 4.56 -23.90 5.26
N TYR A 8 5.83 -23.47 5.35
CA TYR A 8 6.58 -22.93 4.21
C TYR A 8 7.85 -23.74 3.93
N ASN A 9 8.16 -23.92 2.64
CA ASN A 9 9.48 -24.41 2.21
C ASN A 9 10.54 -23.37 2.57
N THR A 10 11.19 -23.55 3.72
CA THR A 10 12.07 -22.55 4.33
C THR A 10 13.54 -22.91 4.11
N THR A 11 14.31 -21.98 3.55
CA THR A 11 15.77 -22.10 3.40
C THR A 11 16.46 -21.35 4.54
N VAL A 12 17.50 -21.95 5.11
CA VAL A 12 18.32 -21.33 6.15
C VAL A 12 19.76 -21.17 5.65
N HIS A 13 20.29 -19.95 5.75
CA HIS A 13 21.67 -19.62 5.40
C HIS A 13 22.41 -19.15 6.66
N PHE A 14 23.54 -19.78 6.96
CA PHE A 14 24.45 -19.32 8.00
C PHE A 14 25.46 -18.36 7.37
N ILE A 15 25.50 -17.11 7.85
CA ILE A 15 26.34 -16.02 7.34
C ILE A 15 27.01 -15.28 8.50
N THR A 16 27.99 -14.42 8.19
CA THR A 16 28.64 -13.58 9.20
C THR A 16 27.84 -12.31 9.50
N GLU A 17 28.17 -11.63 10.59
CA GLU A 17 27.56 -10.33 10.93
C GLU A 17 27.90 -9.26 9.89
N GLU A 18 29.11 -9.28 9.32
CA GLU A 18 29.53 -8.36 8.27
C GLU A 18 28.70 -8.51 7.00
N GLU A 19 28.43 -9.75 6.57
CA GLU A 19 27.59 -10.04 5.42
C GLU A 19 26.14 -9.57 5.65
N LEU A 20 25.60 -9.82 6.85
CA LEU A 20 24.27 -9.36 7.24
C LEU A 20 24.15 -7.83 7.14
N LYS A 21 25.15 -7.09 7.66
CA LYS A 21 25.16 -5.62 7.62
C LYS A 21 25.34 -5.06 6.22
N LEU A 22 26.20 -5.66 5.40
CA LEU A 22 26.51 -5.13 4.07
C LEU A 22 25.37 -5.40 3.07
N ASN A 23 24.79 -6.60 3.11
CA ASN A 23 23.90 -7.09 2.05
C ASN A 23 22.42 -7.16 2.45
N HIS A 24 22.10 -7.14 3.74
CA HIS A 24 20.73 -7.36 4.25
C HIS A 24 20.23 -6.23 5.16
N ALA A 25 20.87 -5.06 5.15
CA ALA A 25 20.43 -3.89 5.91
C ALA A 25 19.26 -3.13 5.27
N GLY A 26 18.96 -3.40 4.00
CA GLY A 26 17.80 -2.80 3.32
C GLY A 26 16.48 -3.27 3.93
N LEU A 27 15.44 -2.45 3.78
CA LEU A 27 14.05 -2.81 4.12
C LEU A 27 13.17 -2.86 2.86
N PRO A 28 13.58 -3.57 1.79
CA PRO A 28 12.78 -3.68 0.60
C PRO A 28 11.54 -4.53 0.89
N HIS A 29 10.43 -4.18 0.24
CA HIS A 29 9.21 -4.98 0.30
C HIS A 29 8.40 -4.76 -0.98
N GLY A 30 7.43 -5.62 -1.20
CA GLY A 30 6.47 -5.45 -2.27
C GLY A 30 5.30 -6.38 -2.10
N GLY A 31 4.54 -6.55 -3.16
CA GLY A 31 3.46 -7.51 -3.18
C GLY A 31 2.51 -7.25 -4.33
N PHE A 32 1.58 -8.19 -4.51
CA PHE A 32 0.57 -8.16 -5.55
C PHE A 32 -0.80 -8.39 -4.93
N VAL A 33 -1.79 -7.62 -5.37
CA VAL A 33 -3.21 -7.89 -5.17
C VAL A 33 -3.80 -8.17 -6.53
N ILE A 34 -4.20 -9.42 -6.77
CA ILE A 34 -4.71 -9.88 -8.07
C ILE A 34 -6.16 -10.30 -7.90
N ARG A 35 -7.03 -9.73 -8.73
CA ARG A 35 -8.43 -10.15 -8.87
C ARG A 35 -8.63 -10.71 -10.27
N SER A 36 -8.84 -12.01 -10.36
CA SER A 36 -9.26 -12.70 -11.59
C SER A 36 -10.73 -13.11 -11.49
N GLY A 37 -11.51 -12.85 -12.53
CA GLY A 37 -12.94 -13.14 -12.57
C GLY A 37 -13.48 -13.25 -13.99
N ASN A 38 -14.79 -13.45 -14.12
CA ASN A 38 -15.48 -13.49 -15.40
C ASN A 38 -16.74 -12.63 -15.33
N THR A 39 -17.08 -11.94 -16.41
CA THR A 39 -18.39 -11.27 -16.52
C THR A 39 -19.48 -12.30 -16.86
N GLN A 40 -20.74 -11.84 -16.84
CA GLN A 40 -21.80 -12.54 -17.55
C GLN A 40 -21.35 -12.75 -19.02
N GLY A 41 -21.54 -13.96 -19.55
CA GLY A 41 -21.02 -14.36 -20.87
C GLY A 41 -19.62 -14.99 -20.85
N GLY A 42 -18.96 -15.08 -19.69
CA GLY A 42 -17.72 -15.85 -19.53
C GLY A 42 -16.44 -15.13 -19.98
N ALA A 43 -16.50 -13.83 -20.26
CA ALA A 43 -15.31 -13.07 -20.61
C ALA A 43 -14.41 -12.90 -19.37
N LYS A 44 -13.17 -13.37 -19.48
CA LYS A 44 -12.15 -13.29 -18.42
C LYS A 44 -11.75 -11.83 -18.18
N GLN A 45 -11.68 -11.44 -16.92
CA GLN A 45 -11.26 -10.12 -16.46
C GLN A 45 -10.19 -10.27 -15.39
N VAL A 46 -9.13 -9.46 -15.48
CA VAL A 46 -8.06 -9.43 -14.49
C VAL A 46 -7.81 -8.00 -14.07
N MET A 47 -7.72 -7.77 -12.76
CA MET A 47 -7.22 -6.54 -12.17
C MET A 47 -6.00 -6.88 -11.33
N GLU A 48 -4.94 -6.09 -11.48
CA GLU A 48 -3.70 -6.26 -10.74
C GLU A 48 -3.27 -4.92 -10.15
N PHE A 49 -2.85 -4.96 -8.88
CA PHE A 49 -2.19 -3.87 -8.20
C PHE A 49 -0.89 -4.40 -7.59
N ASN A 50 0.22 -3.72 -7.83
CA ASN A 50 1.53 -4.12 -7.32
C ASN A 50 2.28 -2.97 -6.65
N LEU A 51 3.20 -3.34 -5.76
CA LEU A 51 4.19 -2.45 -5.17
C LEU A 51 5.58 -3.11 -5.27
N ASN A 52 6.58 -2.32 -5.63
CA ASN A 52 7.99 -2.68 -5.57
C ASN A 52 8.75 -1.55 -4.87
N LEU A 53 9.14 -1.76 -3.63
CA LEU A 53 9.62 -0.72 -2.71
C LEU A 53 11.05 -1.01 -2.28
N GLU A 54 11.91 -0.02 -2.41
CA GLU A 54 13.26 -0.06 -1.83
C GLU A 54 13.24 0.14 -0.31
N SER A 55 12.28 0.94 0.19
CA SER A 55 12.05 1.17 1.63
C SER A 55 10.57 1.10 1.97
N ASN A 56 10.16 0.01 2.63
CA ASN A 56 8.78 -0.21 3.06
C ASN A 56 8.29 0.84 4.08
N ALA A 57 9.18 1.24 5.00
CA ALA A 57 8.86 2.20 6.05
C ALA A 57 8.61 3.61 5.48
N GLU A 58 9.41 4.04 4.50
CA GLU A 58 9.25 5.36 3.87
C GLU A 58 8.00 5.43 2.99
N PHE A 59 7.70 4.36 2.24
CA PHE A 59 6.47 4.29 1.47
C PHE A 59 5.24 4.36 2.39
N THR A 60 5.24 3.59 3.48
CA THR A 60 4.17 3.62 4.49
C THR A 60 4.01 5.03 5.07
N SER A 61 5.11 5.70 5.39
CA SER A 61 5.09 7.08 5.90
C SER A 61 4.50 8.08 4.88
N SER A 62 4.81 7.90 3.59
CA SER A 62 4.25 8.72 2.52
C SER A 62 2.72 8.56 2.41
N VAL A 63 2.22 7.32 2.56
CA VAL A 63 0.78 7.03 2.64
C VAL A 63 0.17 7.76 3.85
N LEU A 64 0.77 7.64 5.04
CA LEU A 64 0.27 8.31 6.25
C LEU A 64 0.16 9.84 6.09
N VAL A 65 1.13 10.48 5.46
CA VAL A 65 1.12 11.94 5.21
C VAL A 65 -0.02 12.33 4.26
N ALA A 66 -0.26 11.56 3.19
CA ALA A 66 -1.39 11.81 2.29
C ALA A 66 -2.75 11.67 3.01
N TYR A 67 -2.89 10.65 3.86
CA TYR A 67 -4.11 10.45 4.65
C TYR A 67 -4.29 11.51 5.74
N SER A 68 -3.21 12.03 6.31
CA SER A 68 -3.27 13.14 7.29
C SER A 68 -3.95 14.39 6.69
N ARG A 69 -3.70 14.68 5.40
CA ARG A 69 -4.40 15.74 4.65
C ARG A 69 -5.90 15.48 4.55
N ALA A 70 -6.29 14.23 4.25
CA ALA A 70 -7.69 13.86 4.16
C ALA A 70 -8.41 14.00 5.51
N ILE A 71 -7.79 13.52 6.60
CA ILE A 71 -8.34 13.65 7.95
C ILE A 71 -8.49 15.11 8.36
N TYR A 72 -7.53 15.97 8.00
CA TYR A 72 -7.65 17.41 8.25
C TYR A 72 -8.88 18.03 7.56
N LYS A 73 -9.11 17.71 6.27
CA LYS A 73 -10.30 18.18 5.53
C LYS A 73 -11.59 17.69 6.18
N LEU A 74 -11.70 16.40 6.47
CA LEU A 74 -12.86 15.80 7.13
C LEU A 74 -13.14 16.44 8.50
N SER A 75 -12.08 16.70 9.28
CA SER A 75 -12.20 17.39 10.57
C SER A 75 -12.76 18.82 10.41
N LYS A 76 -12.31 19.56 9.38
CA LYS A 76 -12.85 20.89 9.06
C LYS A 76 -14.31 20.87 8.60
N GLU A 77 -14.75 19.77 7.99
CA GLU A 77 -16.14 19.51 7.63
C GLU A 77 -16.99 19.04 8.84
N GLY A 78 -16.39 18.85 10.01
CA GLY A 78 -17.07 18.44 11.23
C GLY A 78 -17.22 16.93 11.42
N LYS A 79 -16.61 16.11 10.55
CA LYS A 79 -16.59 14.65 10.72
C LYS A 79 -15.81 14.27 11.99
N LYS A 80 -16.36 13.31 12.75
CA LYS A 80 -15.78 12.75 13.97
C LYS A 80 -15.93 11.22 13.96
N GLY A 81 -15.16 10.55 14.81
CA GLY A 81 -15.13 9.08 14.91
C GLY A 81 -14.03 8.45 14.06
N ALA A 82 -13.82 7.15 14.26
CA ALA A 82 -12.85 6.39 13.50
C ALA A 82 -13.31 6.20 12.05
N VAL A 83 -12.35 6.22 11.13
CA VAL A 83 -12.53 5.93 9.70
C VAL A 83 -11.37 5.07 9.22
N THR A 84 -11.59 4.36 8.11
CA THR A 84 -10.60 3.54 7.43
C THR A 84 -10.34 4.08 6.03
N VAL A 85 -9.40 3.46 5.31
CA VAL A 85 -9.11 3.80 3.89
C VAL A 85 -10.34 3.62 2.98
N LEU A 86 -11.33 2.83 3.39
CA LEU A 86 -12.55 2.58 2.62
C LEU A 86 -13.54 3.74 2.68
N ASP A 87 -13.38 4.64 3.66
CA ASP A 87 -14.29 5.76 3.92
C ASP A 87 -13.82 7.09 3.30
N ILE A 88 -12.62 7.10 2.71
CA ILE A 88 -11.92 8.33 2.30
C ILE A 88 -11.88 8.41 0.77
N PRO A 89 -12.62 9.36 0.15
CA PRO A 89 -12.49 9.60 -1.28
C PRO A 89 -11.06 10.03 -1.65
N PHE A 90 -10.51 9.52 -2.76
CA PHE A 90 -9.13 9.81 -3.16
C PHE A 90 -8.85 11.30 -3.40
N SER A 91 -9.85 12.10 -3.76
CA SER A 91 -9.72 13.56 -3.90
C SER A 91 -9.30 14.26 -2.60
N TYR A 92 -9.63 13.67 -1.44
CA TYR A 92 -9.22 14.22 -0.14
C TYR A 92 -7.71 14.11 0.08
N LEU A 93 -7.08 13.10 -0.53
CA LEU A 93 -5.64 12.86 -0.45
C LEU A 93 -4.82 13.90 -1.22
N SER A 94 -5.40 14.64 -2.17
CA SER A 94 -4.66 15.62 -2.98
C SER A 94 -4.67 17.03 -2.34
N PRO A 95 -3.60 17.83 -2.49
CA PRO A 95 -3.65 19.26 -2.16
C PRO A 95 -4.35 20.11 -3.23
N LYS A 96 -4.51 19.59 -4.45
CA LYS A 96 -5.15 20.27 -5.58
C LYS A 96 -6.65 20.49 -5.36
N THR A 97 -7.22 21.49 -6.00
CA THR A 97 -8.67 21.71 -5.95
C THR A 97 -9.43 20.62 -6.71
N PRO A 98 -10.73 20.42 -6.43
CA PRO A 98 -11.55 19.52 -7.22
C PRO A 98 -11.56 19.85 -8.72
N GLU A 99 -11.50 21.14 -9.12
CA GLU A 99 -11.41 21.53 -10.53
C GLU A 99 -10.10 21.08 -11.17
N GLU A 100 -8.97 21.30 -10.49
CA GLU A 100 -7.64 20.90 -10.98
C GLU A 100 -7.53 19.39 -11.14
N LEU A 101 -8.04 18.63 -10.17
CA LEU A 101 -8.08 17.16 -10.25
C LEU A 101 -8.85 16.66 -11.47
N ARG A 102 -10.02 17.24 -11.73
CA ARG A 102 -10.83 16.88 -12.92
C ARG A 102 -10.17 17.30 -14.23
N LYS A 103 -9.39 18.39 -14.23
CA LYS A 103 -8.72 18.89 -15.44
C LYS A 103 -7.48 18.07 -15.80
N GLU A 104 -6.75 17.60 -14.79
CA GLU A 104 -5.41 17.04 -14.99
C GLU A 104 -5.35 15.52 -14.89
N LEU A 105 -6.29 14.89 -14.16
CA LEU A 105 -6.23 13.46 -13.82
C LEU A 105 -7.51 12.67 -14.17
N LEU A 106 -8.50 13.29 -14.81
CA LEU A 106 -9.72 12.67 -15.34
C LEU A 106 -9.92 13.03 -16.81
#